data_AF-A0A956Y4C8-F1
#
_entry.id   AF-A0A956Y4C8-F1
#
_cell.length_a   1.000
_cell.length_b   1.000
_cell.length_c   1.000
_cell.angle_alpha   90.00
_cell.angle_beta   90.00
_cell.angle_gamma   90.00
#
_symmetry.space_group_name_H-M   'P 1'
#
loop_
_entity.id
_entity.type
_entity.pdbx_description
1 polymer ?
#
loop_
_entity_poly.entity_id
_entity_poly.type
_entity_poly.pdbx_seq_one_letter_code
_entity_poly.pdbx_strand_id
1 'polypeptide(L)'
;MTTRIEHVLGNLAQQHAPALINQPLQGDARWRAMANGLARQGVLVLMAEVGAASHPNQDPLVNQWIALYGELYYAFAQALFPSFVGVDAVYADNQLPPMVVITGECVPVIRVLAGYAVPYVARRQGTMPTDAEIRGVLVYMLDELEASDLPRVTYENLVQKGMDVLRRLCQQPLRQITLTDFSRPVFGEEPAQPQPPTTIPDQPKKPGDTGRLFSTDIPVFFDRKPRQKTQRKPPLPDLPDRE
;
A
#
# COMPACT_ATOMS: atom_id res chain seq x y z
N MET A 1 0.39 26.22 -3.92
CA MET A 1 0.60 24.78 -4.11
C MET A 1 -0.36 23.96 -3.23
N THR A 2 -0.37 24.18 -1.92
CA THR A 2 -1.23 23.50 -0.94
C THR A 2 -2.73 23.56 -1.27
N THR A 3 -3.28 24.76 -1.54
CA THR A 3 -4.70 24.95 -1.92
C THR A 3 -5.09 24.21 -3.20
N ARG A 4 -4.16 24.08 -4.15
CA ARG A 4 -4.40 23.34 -5.41
C ARG A 4 -4.48 21.84 -5.16
N ILE A 5 -3.54 21.30 -4.37
CA ILE A 5 -3.55 19.87 -3.98
C ILE A 5 -4.87 19.54 -3.27
N GLU A 6 -5.30 20.39 -2.35
CA GLU A 6 -6.58 20.23 -1.64
C GLU A 6 -7.78 20.22 -2.58
N HIS A 7 -7.81 21.15 -3.54
CA HIS A 7 -8.90 21.23 -4.50
C HIS A 7 -8.93 20.01 -5.42
N VAL A 8 -7.78 19.60 -5.99
CA VAL A 8 -7.69 18.42 -6.86
C VAL A 8 -8.06 17.15 -6.11
N LEU A 9 -7.45 16.89 -4.95
CA LEU A 9 -7.75 15.72 -4.13
C LEU A 9 -9.19 15.74 -3.62
N GLY A 10 -9.73 16.92 -3.28
CA GLY A 10 -11.11 17.10 -2.85
C GLY A 10 -12.10 16.74 -3.95
N ASN A 11 -11.87 17.19 -5.18
CA ASN A 11 -12.71 16.87 -6.33
C ASN A 11 -12.65 15.37 -6.67
N LEU A 12 -11.46 14.78 -6.67
CA LEU A 12 -11.29 13.34 -6.88
C LEU A 12 -11.95 12.52 -5.76
N ALA A 13 -11.81 12.95 -4.50
CA ALA A 13 -12.46 12.30 -3.37
C ALA A 13 -13.99 12.40 -3.48
N GLN A 14 -14.54 13.52 -3.94
CA GLN A 14 -15.98 13.66 -4.14
C GLN A 14 -16.52 12.69 -5.20
N GLN A 15 -15.72 12.39 -6.24
CA GLN A 15 -16.11 11.49 -7.32
C GLN A 15 -15.94 10.02 -6.95
N HIS A 16 -14.83 9.65 -6.31
CA HIS A 16 -14.44 8.25 -6.12
C HIS A 16 -14.54 7.76 -4.67
N ALA A 17 -14.41 8.66 -3.69
CA ALA A 17 -14.30 8.30 -2.27
C ALA A 17 -14.89 9.35 -1.32
N PRO A 18 -16.22 9.64 -1.35
CA PRO A 18 -16.80 10.78 -0.64
C PRO A 18 -16.55 10.76 0.88
N ALA A 19 -16.38 9.55 1.45
CA ALA A 19 -16.07 9.36 2.86
C ALA A 19 -14.74 10.00 3.31
N LEU A 20 -13.81 10.29 2.39
CA LEU A 20 -12.51 10.91 2.70
C LEU A 20 -12.63 12.42 3.00
N ILE A 21 -13.70 13.09 2.55
CA ILE A 21 -13.85 14.55 2.65
C ILE A 21 -13.97 15.02 4.10
N ASN A 22 -14.64 14.23 4.94
CA ASN A 22 -15.02 14.60 6.31
C ASN A 22 -13.99 14.16 7.37
N GLN A 23 -12.78 13.77 6.97
CA GLN A 23 -11.75 13.35 7.92
C GLN A 23 -11.18 14.56 8.68
N PRO A 24 -11.00 14.47 10.01
CA PRO A 24 -10.54 15.59 10.86
C PRO A 24 -9.02 15.83 10.78
N LEU A 25 -8.40 15.54 9.63
CA LEU A 25 -6.97 15.74 9.39
C LEU A 25 -6.72 17.12 8.79
N GLN A 26 -5.54 17.69 9.04
CA GLN A 26 -5.13 18.99 8.51
C GLN A 26 -3.74 18.93 7.84
N GLY A 27 -3.48 19.89 6.95
CA GLY A 27 -2.20 20.04 6.25
C GLY A 27 -1.78 18.80 5.46
N ASP A 28 -0.48 18.56 5.38
CA ASP A 28 0.12 17.45 4.60
C ASP A 28 -0.46 16.07 4.96
N ALA A 29 -0.73 15.83 6.26
CA ALA A 29 -1.29 14.57 6.73
C ALA A 29 -2.68 14.29 6.13
N ARG A 30 -3.47 15.35 5.91
CA ARG A 30 -4.77 15.25 5.23
C ARG A 30 -4.60 14.83 3.78
N TRP A 31 -3.66 15.46 3.05
CA TRP A 31 -3.47 15.16 1.63
C TRP A 31 -2.96 13.74 1.43
N ARG A 32 -2.04 13.29 2.30
CA ARG A 32 -1.56 11.90 2.26
C ARG A 32 -2.64 10.90 2.58
N ALA A 33 -3.45 11.16 3.60
CA ALA A 33 -4.61 10.31 3.90
C ALA A 33 -5.61 10.26 2.74
N MET A 34 -5.86 11.39 2.08
CA MET A 34 -6.72 11.45 0.88
C MET A 34 -6.14 10.69 -0.30
N ALA A 35 -4.87 10.89 -0.65
CA ALA A 35 -4.22 10.20 -1.75
C ALA A 35 -4.13 8.68 -1.50
N ASN A 36 -3.76 8.27 -0.28
CA ASN A 36 -3.78 6.86 0.14
C ASN A 36 -5.21 6.29 0.10
N GLY A 37 -6.21 7.08 0.48
CA GLY A 37 -7.62 6.69 0.42
C GLY A 37 -8.15 6.53 -1.01
N LEU A 38 -7.77 7.43 -1.92
CA LEU A 38 -8.07 7.35 -3.35
C LEU A 38 -7.45 6.10 -3.98
N ALA A 39 -6.22 5.74 -3.59
CA ALA A 39 -5.58 4.52 -4.06
C ALA A 39 -6.37 3.26 -3.68
N ARG A 40 -7.09 3.27 -2.54
CA ARG A 40 -8.00 2.18 -2.15
C ARG A 40 -9.24 2.06 -3.04
N GLN A 41 -9.52 3.06 -3.86
CA GLN A 41 -10.57 3.06 -4.88
C GLN A 41 -10.02 2.89 -6.30
N GLY A 42 -8.74 2.52 -6.46
CA GLY A 42 -8.13 2.35 -7.77
C GLY A 42 -7.66 3.65 -8.43
N VAL A 43 -7.59 4.75 -7.67
CA VAL A 43 -7.16 6.07 -8.15
C VAL A 43 -5.82 6.45 -7.55
N LEU A 44 -4.76 6.43 -8.34
CA LEU A 44 -3.42 6.87 -7.95
C LEU A 44 -3.19 8.31 -8.37
N VAL A 45 -2.81 9.17 -7.42
CA VAL A 45 -2.48 10.57 -7.70
C VAL A 45 -0.98 10.78 -7.57
N LEU A 46 -0.38 11.31 -8.63
CA LEU A 46 1.05 11.59 -8.72
C LEU A 46 1.28 13.08 -8.95
N MET A 47 2.39 13.60 -8.43
CA MET A 47 2.81 14.99 -8.65
C MET A 47 4.32 15.04 -8.86
N ALA A 48 4.78 15.89 -9.77
CA ALA A 48 6.21 16.02 -10.04
C ALA A 48 6.61 17.45 -10.38
N GLU A 49 7.73 17.90 -9.83
CA GLU A 49 8.41 19.12 -10.26
C GLU A 49 9.26 18.81 -11.49
N VAL A 50 8.94 19.48 -12.58
CA VAL A 50 9.80 19.56 -13.76
C VAL A 50 10.64 20.82 -13.56
N GLY A 51 11.98 20.69 -13.59
CA GLY A 51 12.89 21.83 -13.43
C GLY A 51 12.54 22.96 -14.40
N ALA A 52 12.88 24.22 -14.04
CA ALA A 52 12.58 25.48 -14.75
C ALA A 52 11.30 25.43 -15.62
N ALA A 53 10.23 26.10 -15.18
CA ALA A 53 8.84 26.12 -15.68
C ALA A 53 8.61 26.37 -17.20
N SER A 54 9.65 26.42 -18.03
CA SER A 54 9.61 26.56 -19.49
C SER A 54 10.51 25.54 -20.20
N HIS A 55 10.81 24.39 -19.58
CA HIS A 55 11.62 23.36 -20.22
C HIS A 55 10.88 22.83 -21.47
N PRO A 56 11.44 22.96 -22.68
CA PRO A 56 10.75 22.60 -23.93
C PRO A 56 10.40 21.10 -24.01
N ASN A 57 11.02 20.27 -23.17
CA ASN A 57 10.75 18.83 -23.09
C ASN A 57 9.89 18.42 -21.89
N GLN A 58 9.09 19.33 -21.31
CA GLN A 58 8.28 19.00 -20.14
C GLN A 58 7.28 17.86 -20.41
N ASP A 59 6.40 18.00 -21.40
CA ASP A 59 5.34 17.01 -21.65
C ASP A 59 5.90 15.61 -22.01
N PRO A 60 6.95 15.48 -22.85
CA PRO A 60 7.59 14.18 -23.07
C PRO A 60 8.12 13.53 -21.78
N LEU A 61 8.70 14.32 -20.86
CA LEU A 61 9.20 13.79 -19.59
C LEU A 61 8.07 13.32 -18.68
N VAL A 62 6.99 14.10 -18.57
CA VAL A 62 5.82 13.69 -17.78
C VAL A 62 5.20 12.44 -18.40
N ASN A 63 4.99 12.41 -19.72
CA ASN A 63 4.41 11.25 -20.41
C ASN A 63 5.27 9.99 -20.24
N GLN A 64 6.60 10.10 -20.31
CA GLN A 64 7.49 8.97 -20.05
C GLN A 64 7.37 8.46 -18.61
N TRP A 65 7.28 9.36 -17.64
CA TRP A 65 7.10 8.99 -16.23
C TRP A 65 5.75 8.32 -15.95
N ILE A 66 4.67 8.82 -16.56
CA ILE A 66 3.35 8.17 -16.53
C ILE A 66 3.44 6.78 -17.17
N ALA A 67 4.07 6.67 -18.33
CA ALA A 67 4.21 5.40 -19.05
C ALA A 67 4.96 4.36 -18.21
N LEU A 68 6.00 4.74 -17.47
CA LEU A 68 6.71 3.83 -16.58
C LEU A 68 5.84 3.30 -15.43
N TYR A 69 4.99 4.13 -14.82
CA TYR A 69 4.02 3.63 -13.84
C TYR A 69 2.98 2.72 -14.50
N GLY A 70 2.54 3.04 -15.72
CA GLY A 70 1.66 2.18 -16.52
C GLY A 70 2.31 0.82 -16.84
N GLU A 71 3.59 0.80 -17.21
CA GLU A 71 4.37 -0.43 -17.44
C GLU A 71 4.45 -1.30 -16.19
N LEU A 72 4.69 -0.68 -15.02
CA LEU A 72 4.75 -1.39 -13.74
C LEU A 72 3.38 -1.95 -13.34
N TYR A 73 2.33 -1.14 -13.47
CA TYR A 73 0.95 -1.56 -13.27
C TYR A 73 0.61 -2.75 -14.16
N TYR A 74 0.84 -2.62 -15.46
CA TYR A 74 0.50 -3.64 -16.45
C TYR A 74 1.26 -4.94 -16.20
N ALA A 75 2.55 -4.86 -15.81
CA ALA A 75 3.33 -6.04 -15.49
C ALA A 75 2.72 -6.84 -14.33
N PHE A 76 2.31 -6.18 -13.24
CA PHE A 76 1.68 -6.87 -12.11
C PHE A 76 0.26 -7.34 -12.43
N ALA A 77 -0.56 -6.47 -13.04
CA ALA A 77 -1.93 -6.81 -13.40
C ALA A 77 -1.97 -7.99 -14.39
N GLN A 78 -1.14 -8.01 -15.43
CA GLN A 78 -1.11 -9.10 -16.40
C GLN A 78 -0.69 -10.44 -15.77
N ALA A 79 0.28 -10.43 -14.85
CA ALA A 79 0.79 -11.65 -14.24
C ALA A 79 -0.16 -12.23 -13.18
N LEU A 80 -0.83 -11.37 -12.39
CA LEU A 80 -1.59 -11.77 -11.20
C LEU A 80 -3.11 -11.65 -11.37
N PHE A 81 -3.56 -10.70 -12.19
CA PHE A 81 -4.96 -10.33 -12.36
C PHE A 81 -5.30 -10.12 -13.84
N PRO A 82 -5.13 -11.13 -14.72
CA PRO A 82 -5.18 -10.96 -16.17
C PRO A 82 -6.52 -10.42 -16.70
N SER A 83 -7.59 -10.51 -15.92
CA SER A 83 -8.91 -9.95 -16.25
C SER A 83 -9.05 -8.44 -15.95
N PHE A 84 -8.08 -7.82 -15.30
CA PHE A 84 -8.14 -6.44 -14.80
C PHE A 84 -6.90 -5.63 -15.21
N VAL A 85 -6.58 -5.65 -16.50
CA VAL A 85 -5.36 -5.00 -17.03
C VAL A 85 -5.57 -3.57 -17.49
N GLY A 86 -6.81 -3.07 -17.51
CA GLY A 86 -7.11 -1.71 -17.93
C GLY A 86 -6.48 -0.68 -16.99
N VAL A 87 -5.85 0.33 -17.59
CA VAL A 87 -5.28 1.49 -16.90
C VAL A 87 -5.36 2.70 -17.80
N ASP A 88 -5.81 3.81 -17.22
CA ASP A 88 -5.87 5.12 -17.86
C ASP A 88 -5.08 6.13 -17.04
N ALA A 89 -4.56 7.16 -17.71
CA ALA A 89 -3.85 8.24 -17.07
C ALA A 89 -4.24 9.57 -17.68
N VAL A 90 -4.53 10.56 -16.83
CA VAL A 90 -4.93 11.90 -17.23
C VAL A 90 -4.26 12.96 -16.36
N TYR A 91 -4.02 14.14 -16.92
CA TYR A 91 -3.64 15.30 -16.14
C TYR A 91 -4.82 15.73 -15.25
N ALA A 92 -4.55 15.96 -13.96
CA ALA A 92 -5.58 16.39 -13.01
C ALA A 92 -6.02 17.84 -13.30
N ASP A 93 -5.10 18.65 -13.82
CA ASP A 93 -5.31 20.00 -14.33
C ASP A 93 -4.13 20.38 -15.27
N ASN A 94 -4.20 21.57 -15.86
CA ASN A 94 -3.16 22.10 -16.75
C ASN A 94 -2.17 23.04 -16.03
N GLN A 95 -1.89 22.84 -14.74
CA GLN A 95 -1.04 23.72 -13.94
C GLN A 95 0.30 23.08 -13.55
N LEU A 96 1.29 23.92 -13.25
CA LEU A 96 2.60 23.50 -12.74
C LEU A 96 2.66 23.55 -11.21
N PRO A 97 3.33 22.59 -10.55
CA PRO A 97 3.91 21.35 -11.10
C PRO A 97 2.82 20.38 -11.60
N PRO A 98 3.06 19.56 -12.63
CA PRO A 98 2.06 18.62 -13.15
C PRO A 98 1.53 17.68 -12.06
N MET A 99 0.21 17.50 -12.06
CA MET A 99 -0.49 16.49 -11.29
C MET A 99 -1.16 15.51 -12.25
N VAL A 100 -0.97 14.23 -12.03
CA VAL A 100 -1.49 13.16 -12.88
C VAL A 100 -2.32 12.22 -12.03
N VAL A 101 -3.43 11.78 -12.59
CA VAL A 101 -4.30 10.75 -12.03
C VAL A 101 -4.17 9.51 -12.90
N ILE A 102 -3.82 8.38 -12.29
CA ILE A 102 -3.81 7.06 -12.91
C ILE A 102 -4.97 6.27 -12.31
N THR A 103 -5.88 5.78 -13.15
CA THR A 103 -7.00 4.93 -12.74
C THR A 103 -6.79 3.53 -13.28
N GLY A 104 -6.75 2.53 -12.40
CA GLY A 104 -6.56 1.13 -12.77
C GLY A 104 -7.75 0.27 -12.38
N GLU A 105 -8.13 -0.68 -13.23
CA GLU A 105 -9.15 -1.70 -12.94
C GLU A 105 -8.76 -2.60 -11.75
N CYS A 106 -7.48 -2.92 -11.63
CA CYS A 106 -6.92 -3.73 -10.55
C CYS A 106 -6.53 -2.86 -9.36
N VAL A 107 -7.51 -2.65 -8.47
CA VAL A 107 -7.33 -1.87 -7.23
C VAL A 107 -6.16 -2.37 -6.36
N PRO A 108 -5.94 -3.69 -6.15
CA PRO A 108 -4.79 -4.17 -5.37
C PRO A 108 -3.44 -3.66 -5.92
N VAL A 109 -3.26 -3.68 -7.24
CA VAL A 109 -2.03 -3.17 -7.88
C VAL A 109 -1.88 -1.68 -7.65
N ILE A 110 -2.95 -0.89 -7.82
CA ILE A 110 -2.91 0.56 -7.54
C ILE A 110 -2.51 0.84 -6.08
N ARG A 111 -3.08 0.10 -5.12
CA ARG A 111 -2.74 0.23 -3.69
C ARG A 111 -1.27 -0.04 -3.43
N VAL A 112 -0.71 -1.07 -4.06
CA VAL A 112 0.69 -1.46 -3.90
C VAL A 112 1.63 -0.46 -4.57
N LEU A 113 1.26 0.09 -5.74
CA LEU A 113 2.02 1.19 -6.35
C LEU A 113 2.03 2.43 -5.44
N ALA A 114 0.87 2.84 -4.93
CA ALA A 114 0.73 3.98 -4.04
C ALA A 114 1.52 3.82 -2.73
N GLY A 115 1.49 2.63 -2.14
CA GLY A 115 2.09 2.34 -0.84
C GLY A 115 3.55 1.93 -0.85
N TYR A 116 4.13 1.62 -2.02
CA TYR A 116 5.52 1.16 -2.12
C TYR A 116 6.28 1.86 -3.24
N ALA A 117 5.85 1.71 -4.50
CA ALA A 117 6.59 2.23 -5.65
C ALA A 117 6.70 3.76 -5.63
N VAL A 118 5.59 4.46 -5.39
CA VAL A 118 5.52 5.93 -5.40
C VAL A 118 6.42 6.55 -4.32
N PRO A 119 6.26 6.22 -3.02
CA PRO A 119 7.12 6.78 -1.98
C PRO A 119 8.58 6.34 -2.13
N TYR A 120 8.84 5.13 -2.67
CA TYR A 120 10.19 4.68 -2.98
C TYR A 120 10.88 5.54 -4.04
N VAL A 121 10.23 5.73 -5.19
CA VAL A 121 10.79 6.52 -6.30
C VAL A 121 11.08 7.94 -5.84
N ALA A 122 10.13 8.59 -5.17
CA ALA A 122 10.33 9.96 -4.69
C ALA A 122 11.47 10.08 -3.67
N ARG A 123 11.70 9.07 -2.83
CA ARG A 123 12.83 9.04 -1.88
C ARG A 123 14.18 8.79 -2.55
N ARG A 124 14.22 8.01 -3.62
CA ARG A 124 15.48 7.59 -4.26
C ARG A 124 15.90 8.41 -5.47
N GLN A 125 15.01 9.23 -6.03
CA GLN A 125 15.40 10.16 -7.09
C GLN A 125 16.58 11.04 -6.67
N GLY A 126 17.56 11.17 -7.57
CA GLY A 126 18.83 11.87 -7.29
C GLY A 126 19.91 11.00 -6.61
N THR A 127 19.58 9.77 -6.21
CA THR A 127 20.55 8.77 -5.74
C THR A 127 20.45 7.51 -6.60
N MET A 128 21.55 6.79 -6.78
CA MET A 128 21.53 5.52 -7.52
C MET A 128 21.14 4.39 -6.54
N PRO A 129 19.91 3.83 -6.64
CA PRO A 129 19.52 2.73 -5.77
C PRO A 129 20.32 1.46 -6.08
N THR A 130 20.54 0.64 -5.06
CA THR A 130 21.18 -0.67 -5.24
C THR A 130 20.19 -1.71 -5.74
N ASP A 131 20.66 -2.75 -6.44
CA ASP A 131 19.80 -3.83 -6.92
C ASP A 131 19.11 -4.59 -5.77
N ALA A 132 19.82 -4.80 -4.66
CA ALA A 132 19.26 -5.44 -3.47
C ALA A 132 18.09 -4.64 -2.88
N GLU A 133 18.21 -3.31 -2.90
CA GLU A 133 17.18 -2.42 -2.41
C GLU A 133 15.91 -2.47 -3.30
N ILE A 134 16.08 -2.32 -4.62
CA ILE A 134 14.95 -2.37 -5.56
C ILE A 134 14.26 -3.74 -5.45
N ARG A 135 15.05 -4.83 -5.36
CA ARG A 135 14.52 -6.17 -5.17
C ARG A 135 13.72 -6.28 -3.88
N GLY A 136 14.22 -5.73 -2.77
CA GLY A 136 13.51 -5.72 -1.49
C GLY A 136 12.13 -5.06 -1.58
N VAL A 137 12.05 -3.89 -2.22
CA VAL A 137 10.77 -3.19 -2.44
C VAL A 137 9.82 -4.05 -3.27
N LEU A 138 10.30 -4.66 -4.35
CA LEU A 138 9.47 -5.52 -5.20
C LEU A 138 8.97 -6.77 -4.48
N VAL A 139 9.78 -7.37 -3.62
CA VAL A 139 9.35 -8.51 -2.80
C VAL A 139 8.20 -8.08 -1.88
N TYR A 140 8.31 -6.95 -1.18
CA TYR A 140 7.18 -6.44 -0.37
C TYR A 140 5.93 -6.18 -1.20
N MET A 141 6.08 -5.64 -2.41
CA MET A 141 4.97 -5.41 -3.32
C MET A 141 4.31 -6.72 -3.76
N LEU A 142 5.10 -7.72 -4.14
CA LEU A 142 4.62 -9.03 -4.58
C LEU A 142 4.00 -9.85 -3.44
N ASP A 143 4.54 -9.74 -2.23
CA ASP A 143 3.97 -10.37 -1.03
C ASP A 143 2.59 -9.78 -0.71
N GLU A 144 2.42 -8.46 -0.83
CA GLU A 144 1.13 -7.78 -0.64
C GLU A 144 0.10 -8.11 -1.73
N LEU A 145 0.58 -8.50 -2.92
CA LEU A 145 -0.27 -9.00 -4.00
C LEU A 145 -0.47 -10.52 -3.94
N GLU A 146 0.00 -11.19 -2.87
CA GLU A 146 -0.10 -12.64 -2.67
C GLU A 146 0.48 -13.44 -3.85
N ALA A 147 1.58 -12.96 -4.44
CA ALA A 147 2.18 -13.53 -5.64
C ALA A 147 2.94 -14.85 -5.42
N SER A 148 2.82 -15.48 -4.25
CA SER A 148 3.53 -16.72 -3.88
C SER A 148 3.20 -17.91 -4.77
N ASP A 149 2.02 -17.89 -5.38
CA ASP A 149 1.50 -18.98 -6.20
C ASP A 149 1.95 -18.90 -7.67
N LEU A 150 2.67 -17.83 -8.04
CA LEU A 150 3.20 -17.70 -9.39
C LEU A 150 4.26 -18.79 -9.68
N PRO A 151 4.29 -19.33 -10.90
CA PRO A 151 5.40 -20.16 -11.35
C PRO A 151 6.72 -19.41 -11.17
N ARG A 152 7.75 -20.08 -10.65
CA ARG A 152 9.05 -19.46 -10.34
C ARG A 152 9.62 -18.63 -11.49
N VAL A 153 9.52 -19.12 -12.72
CA VAL A 153 10.01 -18.41 -13.91
C VAL A 153 9.24 -17.11 -14.13
N THR A 154 7.90 -17.14 -13.99
CA THR A 154 7.05 -15.96 -14.09
C THR A 154 7.36 -14.95 -12.99
N TYR A 155 7.55 -15.42 -11.75
CA TYR A 155 7.91 -14.58 -10.61
C TYR A 155 9.25 -13.86 -10.84
N GLU A 156 10.32 -14.58 -11.20
CA GLU A 156 11.64 -13.97 -11.42
C GLU A 156 11.61 -13.00 -12.61
N ASN A 157 10.87 -13.31 -13.69
CA ASN A 157 10.68 -12.39 -14.82
C ASN A 157 9.95 -11.11 -14.38
N LEU A 158 8.94 -11.24 -13.52
CA LEU A 158 8.18 -10.12 -12.98
C LEU A 158 9.05 -9.23 -12.09
N VAL A 159 9.87 -9.84 -11.23
CA VAL A 159 10.87 -9.13 -10.41
C VAL A 159 11.85 -8.39 -11.30
N GLN A 160 12.46 -9.06 -12.29
CA GLN A 160 13.44 -8.43 -13.17
C GLN A 160 12.83 -7.24 -13.95
N LYS A 161 11.65 -7.42 -14.54
CA LYS A 161 10.93 -6.35 -15.23
C LYS A 161 10.59 -5.19 -14.29
N GLY A 162 10.12 -5.49 -13.07
CA GLY A 162 9.86 -4.50 -12.04
C GLY A 162 11.12 -3.72 -11.65
N MET A 163 12.27 -4.40 -11.54
CA MET A 163 13.55 -3.76 -11.20
C MET A 163 13.96 -2.76 -12.27
N ASP A 164 13.84 -3.16 -13.54
CA ASP A 164 14.22 -2.32 -14.67
C ASP A 164 13.29 -1.09 -14.81
N VAL A 165 11.99 -1.24 -14.53
CA VAL A 165 11.05 -0.10 -14.49
C VAL A 165 11.35 0.84 -13.32
N LEU A 166 11.52 0.32 -12.10
CA LEU A 166 11.81 1.14 -10.92
C LEU A 166 13.15 1.88 -11.04
N ARG A 167 14.17 1.25 -11.64
CA ARG A 167 15.45 1.91 -11.92
C ARG A 167 15.26 3.09 -12.88
N ARG A 168 14.51 2.89 -13.97
CA ARG A 168 14.18 3.96 -14.93
C ARG A 168 13.36 5.08 -14.30
N LEU A 169 12.44 4.77 -13.38
CA LEU A 169 11.67 5.77 -12.61
C LEU A 169 12.58 6.62 -11.71
N CYS A 170 13.52 5.99 -11.00
CA CYS A 170 14.47 6.70 -10.12
C CYS A 170 15.46 7.59 -10.89
N GLN A 171 15.73 7.26 -12.15
CA GLN A 171 16.63 7.99 -13.05
C GLN A 171 15.93 9.11 -13.83
N GLN A 172 14.62 9.30 -13.67
CA GLN A 172 13.91 10.37 -14.38
C GLN A 172 14.45 11.75 -13.95
N PRO A 173 14.57 12.71 -14.89
CA PRO A 173 15.07 14.06 -14.60
C PRO A 173 14.03 14.97 -13.91
N LEU A 174 12.80 14.48 -13.71
CA LEU A 174 11.78 15.16 -12.89
C LEU A 174 11.89 14.72 -11.44
N ARG A 175 11.51 15.63 -10.52
CA ARG A 175 11.47 15.35 -9.09
C ARG A 175 10.04 15.08 -8.66
N GLN A 176 9.74 13.83 -8.33
CA GLN A 176 8.45 13.41 -7.82
C GLN A 176 8.22 13.98 -6.42
N ILE A 177 7.04 14.55 -6.21
CA ILE A 177 6.55 15.00 -4.91
C ILE A 177 5.71 13.88 -4.32
N THR A 178 6.11 13.39 -3.15
CA THR A 178 5.40 12.33 -2.44
C THR A 178 4.05 12.81 -1.93
N LEU A 179 2.97 12.24 -2.47
CA LEU A 179 1.60 12.43 -1.96
C LEU A 179 1.10 11.23 -1.14
N THR A 180 1.80 10.10 -1.14
CA THR A 180 1.41 8.87 -0.44
C THR A 180 2.48 8.45 0.56
N ASP A 181 2.10 7.67 1.57
CA ASP A 181 3.06 7.15 2.56
C ASP A 181 3.40 5.68 2.26
N PHE A 182 4.52 5.21 2.80
CA PHE A 182 4.80 3.78 2.77
C PHE A 182 3.75 2.99 3.55
N SER A 183 3.23 1.91 2.98
CA SER A 183 2.28 1.02 3.66
C SER A 183 2.92 0.29 4.85
N ARG A 184 4.23 0.04 4.80
CA ARG A 184 5.04 -0.59 5.85
C ARG A 184 6.41 0.09 5.92
N PRO A 185 7.08 0.14 7.08
CA PRO A 185 8.45 0.65 7.16
C PRO A 185 9.40 -0.28 6.39
N VAL A 186 9.80 0.12 5.18
CA VAL A 186 10.68 -0.67 4.29
C VAL A 186 12.17 -0.49 4.64
N PHE A 187 12.53 0.62 5.29
CA PHE A 187 13.94 1.03 5.49
C PHE A 187 14.42 0.98 6.95
N GLY A 188 13.86 0.10 7.78
CA GLY A 188 14.22 0.04 9.20
C GLY A 188 13.82 1.30 9.97
N GLU A 189 12.82 2.05 9.46
CA GLU A 189 12.15 3.08 10.23
C GLU A 189 11.44 2.40 11.40
N GLU A 190 11.95 2.65 12.60
CA GLU A 190 11.36 2.15 13.83
C GLU A 190 9.89 2.59 13.84
N PRO A 191 8.92 1.65 13.93
CA PRO A 191 7.52 2.03 13.93
C PRO A 191 7.32 3.04 15.06
N ALA A 192 6.75 4.21 14.73
CA ALA A 192 6.46 5.23 15.73
C ALA A 192 5.77 4.56 16.92
N GLN A 193 6.44 4.57 18.08
CA GLN A 193 5.92 3.94 19.28
C GLN A 193 4.47 4.43 19.46
N PRO A 194 3.49 3.53 19.64
CA PRO A 194 2.13 3.95 19.89
C PRO A 194 2.16 4.88 21.11
N GLN A 195 1.73 6.13 20.91
CA GLN A 195 1.64 7.08 22.00
C GLN A 195 0.76 6.44 23.08
N PRO A 196 1.23 6.37 24.34
CA PRO A 196 0.42 5.82 25.41
C PRO A 196 -0.90 6.62 25.46
N PRO A 197 -2.04 5.94 25.66
CA PRO A 197 -3.32 6.62 25.73
C PRO A 197 -3.24 7.73 26.77
N THR A 198 -3.64 8.93 26.37
CA THR A 198 -3.72 10.10 27.25
C THR A 198 -4.42 9.69 28.53
N THR A 199 -3.67 9.75 29.63
CA THR A 199 -4.13 9.37 30.96
C THR A 199 -5.45 10.09 31.25
N ILE A 200 -6.49 9.31 31.52
CA ILE A 200 -7.78 9.83 31.99
C ILE A 200 -7.49 10.72 33.21
N PRO A 201 -8.02 11.96 33.29
CA PRO A 201 -7.76 12.85 34.42
C PRO A 201 -8.10 12.17 35.74
N ASP A 202 -7.15 12.22 36.68
CA ASP A 202 -7.29 11.72 38.05
C ASP A 202 -8.64 12.14 38.64
N GLN A 203 -9.53 11.17 38.83
CA GLN A 203 -10.69 11.37 39.69
C GLN A 203 -10.19 11.47 41.14
N PRO A 204 -10.56 12.53 41.89
CA PRO A 204 -10.17 12.66 43.27
C PRO A 204 -10.74 11.51 44.11
N LYS A 205 -9.84 10.73 44.73
CA LYS A 205 -10.17 9.70 45.73
C LYS A 205 -10.96 10.32 46.88
N LYS A 206 -12.24 9.93 47.03
CA LYS A 206 -12.97 10.06 48.30
C LYS A 206 -12.58 8.90 49.22
N PRO A 207 -12.20 9.15 50.49
CA PRO A 207 -11.91 8.10 51.43
C PRO A 207 -13.19 7.62 52.14
N GLY A 208 -13.34 6.30 52.21
CA GLY A 208 -14.19 5.62 53.17
C GLY A 208 -15.63 5.36 52.73
N ASP A 209 -15.91 4.11 52.32
CA ASP A 209 -17.00 3.40 52.98
C ASP A 209 -16.79 1.88 52.91
N THR A 210 -16.84 1.27 54.08
CA THR A 210 -16.83 -0.17 54.31
C THR A 210 -18.21 -0.73 53.97
N GLY A 211 -18.32 -1.47 52.86
CA GLY A 211 -19.55 -2.16 52.51
C GLY A 211 -19.30 -3.30 51.53
N ARG A 212 -19.13 -4.51 52.06
CA ARG A 212 -19.35 -5.74 51.27
C ARG A 212 -20.77 -5.75 50.71
N LEU A 213 -20.93 -6.54 49.64
CA LEU A 213 -22.15 -7.03 48.96
C LEU A 213 -22.06 -6.56 47.50
N PHE A 214 -21.74 -7.38 46.48
CA PHE A 214 -22.22 -8.73 46.21
C PHE A 214 -21.19 -9.51 45.39
N SER A 215 -21.11 -10.80 45.71
CA SER A 215 -20.63 -11.84 44.81
C SER A 215 -21.66 -12.02 43.70
N THR A 216 -21.20 -11.98 42.45
CA THR A 216 -21.85 -12.66 41.34
C THR A 216 -20.77 -13.31 40.49
N ASP A 217 -20.44 -14.54 40.91
CA ASP A 217 -19.94 -15.59 40.02
C ASP A 217 -20.88 -15.67 38.80
N ILE A 218 -20.37 -15.26 37.63
CA ILE A 218 -20.95 -15.63 36.35
C ILE A 218 -20.08 -16.75 35.78
N PRO A 219 -20.63 -17.97 35.62
CA PRO A 219 -19.87 -19.14 35.19
C PRO A 219 -19.43 -19.01 33.73
N VAL A 220 -18.14 -19.22 33.49
CA VAL A 220 -17.57 -19.41 32.16
C VAL A 220 -17.95 -20.82 31.67
N PHE A 221 -19.05 -20.93 30.93
CA PHE A 221 -19.36 -22.13 30.15
C PHE A 221 -18.58 -22.09 28.83
N PHE A 222 -17.43 -22.75 28.80
CA PHE A 222 -16.93 -23.38 27.58
C PHE A 222 -16.51 -24.81 27.91
N ASP A 223 -17.45 -25.70 27.64
CA ASP A 223 -17.33 -27.14 27.69
C ASP A 223 -16.23 -27.61 26.70
N ARG A 224 -15.00 -27.74 27.18
CA ARG A 224 -13.94 -28.46 26.45
C ARG A 224 -14.15 -29.95 26.68
N LYS A 225 -14.88 -30.60 25.77
CA LYS A 225 -14.92 -32.07 25.70
C LYS A 225 -13.48 -32.63 25.57
N PRO A 226 -13.04 -33.54 26.42
CA PRO A 226 -11.75 -34.21 26.25
C PRO A 226 -11.78 -35.11 25.01
N ARG A 227 -10.81 -34.91 24.11
CA ARG A 227 -10.49 -35.82 23.01
C ARG A 227 -10.16 -37.20 23.59
N GLN A 228 -11.09 -38.16 23.47
CA GLN A 228 -10.78 -39.56 23.66
C GLN A 228 -9.78 -40.00 22.58
N LYS A 229 -8.61 -40.47 23.02
CA LYS A 229 -7.64 -41.18 22.18
C LYS A 229 -8.21 -42.57 21.84
N THR A 230 -8.91 -42.69 20.73
CA THR A 230 -9.15 -43.99 20.11
C THR A 230 -7.91 -44.38 19.31
N GLN A 231 -7.14 -45.33 19.84
CA GLN A 231 -6.15 -46.08 19.06
C GLN A 231 -6.91 -46.84 17.96
N ARG A 232 -6.94 -46.29 16.74
CA ARG A 232 -7.23 -47.08 15.53
C ARG A 232 -5.91 -47.29 14.81
N LYS A 233 -5.43 -48.53 14.84
CA LYS A 233 -4.36 -49.00 13.96
C LYS A 233 -4.84 -48.91 12.50
N PRO A 234 -4.00 -48.48 11.55
CA PRO A 234 -4.35 -48.52 10.13
C PRO A 234 -4.46 -49.97 9.65
N PRO A 235 -5.33 -50.27 8.66
CA PRO A 235 -5.39 -51.60 8.06
C PRO A 235 -4.11 -51.89 7.26
N LEU A 236 -3.50 -53.05 7.49
CA LEU A 236 -2.43 -53.59 6.66
C LEU A 236 -3.00 -54.00 5.30
N PRO A 237 -2.29 -53.77 4.19
CA PRO A 237 -2.58 -54.43 2.92
C PRO A 237 -2.16 -55.91 2.98
N ASP A 238 -3.00 -56.82 2.49
CA ASP A 238 -2.66 -58.23 2.33
C ASP A 238 -1.54 -58.39 1.28
N LEU A 239 -0.50 -59.14 1.65
CA LEU A 239 0.56 -59.59 0.74
C LEU A 239 0.08 -60.85 0.01
N PRO A 240 0.38 -61.00 -1.30
CA PRO A 240 0.04 -62.22 -2.03
C PRO A 240 0.89 -63.40 -1.56
N ASP A 241 0.26 -64.56 -1.45
CA ASP A 241 0.93 -65.83 -1.14
C ASP A 241 1.97 -66.17 -2.21
N ARG A 242 3.14 -66.61 -1.75
CA ARG A 242 4.22 -67.13 -2.59
C ARG A 242 3.85 -68.54 -3.06
N GLU A 243 3.81 -68.74 -4.37
CA GLU A 243 4.12 -70.03 -5.02
C GLU A 243 5.63 -70.16 -5.24
#